data_AF-A0A2V8QR49-F1
#
_entry.id   AF-A0A2V8QR49-F1
#
_cell.length_a   1.000
_cell.length_b   1.000
_cell.length_c   1.000
_cell.angle_alpha   90.00
_cell.angle_beta   90.00
_cell.angle_gamma   90.00
#
_symmetry.space_group_name_H-M   'P 1'
#
loop_
_entity.id
_entity.type
_entity.pdbx_description
1 polymer ?
#
loop_
_entity_poly.entity_id
_entity_poly.type
_entity_poly.pdbx_seq_one_letter_code
_entity_poly.pdbx_strand_id
1 'polypeptide(L)'
;MVTPINQPPPVKKTNYLPWILGGCSALLVFWVVVVIAAFVIYYYYPATNSRTGERRSGSGVRLVEDHGIATVQKTWSSCTAYAPADWTIIGNEERVGMGVDLTSPDKSMGASYGIAGVTGGAYYGMSTPEDYIQKMMQAAGINGLEFENKTRQVDGYTLRYWRAESQGKQLRGFALYAVFNTGDPNTYIIALRLGSTEASKWEEQKNVVYDAAASIRCTKHLFPAQENSTREPKGSSKDQIEEDLSNKRREATMGFQNVYSPTTGEHWEASYSDYNPTGPDGPGYYRKVGSVGGYEKLNEGFPP
;
A
#
# COMPACT_ATOMS: atom_id res chain seq x y z
N MET A 1 36.41 48.94 36.01
CA MET A 1 36.65 48.24 34.72
C MET A 1 35.77 47.02 34.71
N VAL A 2 34.78 46.98 33.82
CA VAL A 2 33.71 45.98 33.78
C VAL A 2 34.11 44.89 32.79
N THR A 3 34.11 43.64 33.26
CA THR A 3 34.42 42.43 32.47
C THR A 3 33.32 42.18 31.43
N PRO A 4 33.62 41.85 30.16
CA PRO A 4 32.59 41.56 29.18
C PRO A 4 31.96 40.18 29.41
N ILE A 5 30.64 40.15 29.28
CA ILE A 5 29.77 38.96 29.38
C ILE A 5 30.02 38.05 28.17
N ASN A 6 30.22 36.76 28.43
CA ASN A 6 30.33 35.69 27.44
C ASN A 6 29.12 35.69 26.50
N GLN A 7 29.33 36.02 25.23
CA GLN A 7 28.35 35.74 24.18
C GLN A 7 28.43 34.25 23.79
N PRO A 8 27.29 33.54 23.67
CA PRO A 8 27.28 32.19 23.13
C PRO A 8 27.70 32.19 21.65
N PRO A 9 28.38 31.13 21.18
CA PRO A 9 28.87 31.06 19.81
C PRO A 9 27.71 31.07 18.80
N PRO A 10 27.92 31.61 17.58
CA PRO A 10 26.88 31.72 16.57
C PRO A 10 26.40 30.33 16.12
N VAL A 11 25.08 30.15 16.11
CA VAL A 11 24.41 28.96 15.59
C VAL A 11 24.74 28.80 14.10
N LYS A 12 25.50 27.75 13.77
CA LYS A 12 25.72 27.33 12.38
C LYS A 12 24.38 26.95 11.77
N LYS A 13 23.88 27.76 10.83
CA LYS A 13 22.77 27.37 9.94
C LYS A 13 23.26 26.24 9.03
N THR A 14 22.86 25.01 9.32
CA THR A 14 23.04 23.88 8.42
C THR A 14 21.98 23.94 7.33
N ASN A 15 22.39 24.29 6.11
CA ASN A 15 21.57 24.24 4.91
C ASN A 15 21.31 22.78 4.51
N TYR A 16 20.19 22.19 4.96
CA TYR A 16 19.77 20.84 4.57
C TYR A 16 19.02 20.77 3.23
N LEU A 17 18.86 21.89 2.51
CA LEU A 17 17.98 21.97 1.35
C LEU A 17 18.47 21.39 -0.01
N PRO A 18 19.76 21.10 -0.30
CA PRO A 18 20.10 20.64 -1.66
C PRO A 18 20.16 19.12 -1.86
N TRP A 19 20.03 18.28 -0.82
CA TRP A 19 20.29 16.84 -0.95
C TRP A 19 19.07 15.97 -1.35
N ILE A 20 17.86 16.51 -1.29
CA ILE A 20 16.63 15.76 -1.66
C ILE A 20 16.42 15.68 -3.18
N LEU A 21 17.18 16.45 -3.98
CA LEU A 21 16.99 16.51 -5.45
C LEU A 21 18.10 15.80 -6.26
N GLY A 22 19.06 15.14 -5.60
CA GLY A 22 20.22 14.50 -6.25
C GLY A 22 20.04 13.04 -6.69
N GLY A 23 18.85 12.46 -6.54
CA GLY A 23 18.60 11.03 -6.80
C GLY A 23 18.07 10.67 -8.20
N CYS A 24 17.88 11.64 -9.10
CA CYS A 24 17.19 11.40 -10.39
C CYS A 24 18.10 11.04 -11.58
N SER A 25 19.42 11.08 -11.45
CA SER A 25 20.34 10.86 -12.60
C SER A 25 20.81 9.41 -12.77
N ALA A 26 20.63 8.53 -11.78
CA ALA A 26 20.94 7.10 -11.91
C ALA A 26 19.81 6.29 -12.59
N LEU A 27 18.60 6.85 -12.67
CA LEU A 27 17.44 6.18 -13.28
C LEU A 27 17.56 6.07 -14.81
N LEU A 28 18.20 7.03 -15.49
CA LEU A 28 18.23 7.09 -16.96
C LEU A 28 19.02 5.95 -17.63
N VAL A 29 20.04 5.38 -16.98
CA VAL A 29 20.85 4.29 -17.57
C VAL A 29 20.17 2.92 -17.41
N PHE A 30 19.37 2.73 -16.35
CA PHE A 30 18.61 1.49 -16.13
C PHE A 30 17.45 1.33 -17.13
N TRP A 31 16.88 2.45 -17.60
CA TRP A 31 15.77 2.45 -18.56
C TRP A 31 16.13 1.87 -19.95
N VAL A 32 17.38 2.01 -20.41
CA VAL A 32 17.77 1.52 -21.74
C VAL A 32 17.88 0.00 -21.78
N VAL A 33 18.29 -0.65 -20.68
CA VAL A 33 18.45 -2.11 -20.62
C VAL A 33 17.10 -2.82 -20.46
N VAL A 34 16.17 -2.25 -19.69
CA VAL A 34 14.83 -2.84 -19.45
C VAL A 34 13.94 -2.77 -20.69
N VAL A 35 14.02 -1.71 -21.50
CA VAL A 35 13.24 -1.58 -22.74
C VAL A 35 13.66 -2.61 -23.79
N ILE A 36 14.96 -2.95 -23.87
CA ILE A 36 15.46 -3.97 -24.80
C ILE A 36 14.99 -5.37 -24.39
N ALA A 37 14.98 -5.68 -23.08
CA ALA A 37 14.51 -6.97 -22.58
C ALA A 37 12.99 -7.18 -22.76
N ALA A 38 12.18 -6.15 -22.54
CA ALA A 38 10.74 -6.21 -22.75
C ALA A 38 10.36 -6.37 -24.24
N PHE A 39 11.13 -5.77 -25.15
CA PHE A 39 10.91 -5.90 -26.59
C PHE A 39 11.18 -7.33 -27.09
N VAL A 40 12.15 -8.03 -26.51
CA VAL A 40 12.48 -9.43 -26.88
C VAL A 40 11.41 -10.41 -26.40
N ILE A 41 10.83 -10.21 -25.21
CA ILE A 41 9.79 -11.12 -24.67
C ILE A 41 8.46 -10.98 -25.42
N TYR A 42 8.08 -9.77 -25.80
CA TYR A 42 6.82 -9.51 -26.51
C TYR A 42 6.77 -10.12 -27.92
N TYR A 43 7.91 -10.19 -28.62
CA TYR A 43 7.96 -10.74 -29.98
C TYR A 43 8.15 -12.27 -30.05
N TYR A 44 8.63 -12.91 -28.98
CA TYR A 44 8.90 -14.36 -29.01
C TYR A 44 7.78 -15.24 -28.41
N TYR A 45 6.79 -14.67 -27.72
CA TYR A 45 5.69 -15.43 -27.11
C TYR A 45 4.31 -14.78 -27.37
N PRO A 46 3.58 -15.15 -28.45
CA PRO A 46 2.20 -14.72 -28.60
C PRO A 46 1.30 -15.45 -27.60
N ALA A 47 0.63 -14.70 -26.73
CA ALA A 47 -0.35 -15.20 -25.80
C ALA A 47 -1.59 -15.75 -26.54
N THR A 48 -1.91 -17.01 -26.31
CA THR A 48 -3.13 -17.67 -26.81
C THR A 48 -4.33 -17.24 -25.97
N ASN A 49 -5.29 -16.55 -26.62
CA ASN A 49 -6.60 -16.25 -26.06
C ASN A 49 -7.38 -17.53 -25.75
N SER A 50 -8.10 -17.57 -24.64
CA SER A 50 -9.24 -18.47 -24.46
C SER A 50 -10.32 -17.77 -23.65
N ARG A 51 -11.35 -17.31 -24.37
CA ARG A 51 -12.69 -17.05 -23.83
C ARG A 51 -13.43 -18.38 -23.80
N THR A 52 -14.03 -18.71 -22.66
CA THR A 52 -15.27 -19.49 -22.65
C THR A 52 -16.02 -19.23 -21.34
N GLY A 53 -17.16 -18.56 -21.46
CA GLY A 53 -18.15 -18.52 -20.39
C GLY A 53 -18.96 -19.81 -20.41
N GLU A 54 -19.20 -20.40 -19.24
CA GLU A 54 -20.23 -21.40 -19.05
C GLU A 54 -20.97 -21.12 -17.74
N ARG A 55 -22.26 -20.79 -17.88
CA ARG A 55 -23.21 -20.57 -16.78
C ARG A 55 -23.66 -21.95 -16.30
N ARG A 56 -23.30 -22.38 -15.09
CA ARG A 56 -23.91 -23.56 -14.45
C ARG A 56 -24.60 -23.21 -13.15
N SER A 57 -25.92 -23.33 -13.20
CA SER A 57 -26.80 -23.48 -12.04
C SER A 57 -26.60 -24.89 -11.47
N GLY A 58 -26.08 -24.97 -10.25
CA GLY A 58 -25.98 -26.19 -9.46
C GLY A 58 -25.75 -25.79 -8.00
N SER A 59 -26.29 -26.54 -7.06
CA SER A 59 -26.05 -26.43 -5.61
C SER A 59 -24.61 -26.84 -5.25
N GLY A 60 -23.63 -26.28 -5.95
CA GLY A 60 -22.21 -26.47 -5.75
C GLY A 60 -21.68 -25.44 -4.76
N VAL A 61 -20.74 -25.88 -3.92
CA VAL A 61 -19.93 -24.99 -3.09
C VAL A 61 -19.25 -23.98 -4.00
N ARG A 62 -19.47 -22.69 -3.76
CA ARG A 62 -18.76 -21.62 -4.49
C ARG A 62 -17.30 -21.63 -4.09
N LEU A 63 -16.40 -21.66 -5.06
CA LEU A 63 -14.96 -21.74 -4.78
C LEU A 63 -14.32 -20.38 -5.02
N VAL A 64 -13.41 -20.01 -4.13
CA VAL A 64 -12.63 -18.77 -4.32
C VAL A 64 -11.68 -18.87 -5.51
N GLU A 65 -11.33 -20.07 -5.94
CA GLU A 65 -10.49 -20.27 -7.12
C GLU A 65 -11.21 -19.89 -8.42
N ASP A 66 -12.54 -19.83 -8.40
CA ASP A 66 -13.33 -19.51 -9.60
C ASP A 66 -13.36 -18.00 -9.90
N HIS A 67 -13.23 -17.15 -8.87
CA HIS A 67 -13.45 -15.69 -8.99
C HIS A 67 -12.47 -14.83 -8.15
N GLY A 68 -11.76 -15.43 -7.21
CA GLY A 68 -10.80 -14.76 -6.34
C GLY A 68 -9.45 -14.57 -7.02
N ILE A 69 -8.74 -13.51 -6.62
CA ILE A 69 -7.45 -13.18 -7.20
C ILE A 69 -6.35 -13.83 -6.36
N ALA A 70 -5.63 -14.77 -6.98
CA ALA A 70 -4.48 -15.41 -6.34
C ALA A 70 -3.38 -14.37 -6.10
N THR A 71 -2.87 -14.33 -4.88
CA THR A 71 -1.81 -13.42 -4.48
C THR A 71 -0.63 -14.20 -3.92
N VAL A 72 0.56 -13.61 -4.02
CA VAL A 72 1.79 -14.18 -3.48
C VAL A 72 2.47 -13.15 -2.58
N GLN A 73 3.23 -13.64 -1.61
CA GLN A 73 4.01 -12.77 -0.75
C GLN A 73 5.10 -12.05 -1.55
N LYS A 74 5.20 -10.74 -1.32
CA LYS A 74 6.23 -9.84 -1.84
C LYS A 74 7.01 -9.30 -0.65
N THR A 75 8.33 -9.23 -0.78
CA THR A 75 9.21 -8.76 0.30
C THR A 75 10.15 -7.68 -0.21
N TRP A 76 10.32 -6.64 0.61
CA TRP A 76 11.31 -5.59 0.38
C TRP A 76 11.81 -5.10 1.74
N SER A 77 13.11 -5.24 2.01
CA SER A 77 13.70 -4.87 3.30
C SER A 77 12.91 -5.47 4.48
N SER A 78 12.44 -4.64 5.40
CA SER A 78 11.64 -4.95 6.58
C SER A 78 10.12 -5.05 6.31
N CYS A 79 9.71 -5.00 5.05
CA CYS A 79 8.31 -5.02 4.62
C CYS A 79 7.92 -6.32 3.92
N THR A 80 6.72 -6.78 4.22
CA THR A 80 6.02 -7.88 3.55
C THR A 80 4.67 -7.37 3.04
N ALA A 81 4.21 -7.93 1.93
CA ALA A 81 2.88 -7.63 1.37
C ALA A 81 2.39 -8.81 0.53
N TYR A 82 1.11 -8.80 0.16
CA TYR A 82 0.50 -9.76 -0.75
C TYR A 82 -0.04 -9.02 -1.97
N ALA A 83 0.31 -9.52 -3.16
CA ALA A 83 -0.12 -8.94 -4.43
C ALA A 83 -0.13 -10.02 -5.53
N PRO A 84 -0.73 -9.76 -6.71
CA PRO A 84 -0.63 -10.67 -7.85
C PRO A 84 0.83 -11.02 -8.19
N ALA A 85 1.03 -12.23 -8.72
CA ALA A 85 2.36 -12.82 -8.89
C ALA A 85 3.29 -11.98 -9.78
N ASP A 86 2.74 -11.26 -10.76
CA ASP A 86 3.46 -10.42 -11.71
C ASP A 86 3.77 -9.01 -11.17
N TRP A 87 3.20 -8.60 -10.03
CA TRP A 87 3.49 -7.29 -9.46
C TRP A 87 4.89 -7.22 -8.85
N THR A 88 5.47 -6.03 -8.88
CA THR A 88 6.78 -5.74 -8.29
C THR A 88 6.61 -4.93 -7.01
N ILE A 89 7.41 -5.25 -5.99
CA ILE A 89 7.58 -4.41 -4.79
C ILE A 89 8.88 -3.62 -4.88
N ILE A 90 8.81 -2.32 -4.65
CA ILE A 90 9.96 -1.44 -4.49
C ILE A 90 9.75 -0.59 -3.23
N GLY A 91 10.80 0.01 -2.73
CA GLY A 91 10.67 0.90 -1.59
C GLY A 91 11.84 1.85 -1.46
N ASN A 92 11.65 2.82 -0.57
CA ASN A 92 12.71 3.68 -0.08
C ASN A 92 12.59 3.83 1.44
N GLU A 93 13.73 3.92 2.10
CA GLU A 93 13.83 4.04 3.55
C GLU A 93 14.79 5.17 3.89
N GLU A 94 14.26 6.18 4.59
CA GLU A 94 15.01 7.32 5.09
C GLU A 94 14.86 7.39 6.62
N ARG A 95 15.64 8.26 7.27
CA ARG A 95 15.58 8.41 8.73
C ARG A 95 14.20 8.86 9.23
N VAL A 96 13.56 9.74 8.45
CA VAL A 96 12.31 10.44 8.81
C VAL A 96 11.08 9.88 8.09
N GLY A 97 11.25 8.83 7.30
CA GLY A 97 10.14 8.20 6.61
C GLY A 97 10.53 6.93 5.89
N MET A 98 9.54 6.10 5.60
CA MET A 98 9.69 4.94 4.73
C MET A 98 8.47 4.84 3.82
N GLY A 99 8.67 4.24 2.66
CA GLY A 99 7.61 3.93 1.73
C GLY A 99 7.91 2.66 0.95
N VAL A 100 6.87 1.90 0.65
CA VAL A 100 6.93 0.78 -0.28
C VAL A 100 5.76 0.89 -1.26
N ASP A 101 6.05 0.54 -2.50
CA ASP A 101 5.13 0.58 -3.62
C ASP A 101 5.08 -0.79 -4.28
N LEU A 102 3.87 -1.27 -4.48
CA LEU A 102 3.52 -2.42 -5.29
C LEU A 102 2.95 -1.91 -6.61
N THR A 103 3.46 -2.38 -7.74
CA THR A 103 3.03 -1.92 -9.06
C THR A 103 2.82 -3.09 -10.03
N SER A 104 1.75 -3.03 -10.81
CA SER A 104 1.51 -3.98 -11.91
C SER A 104 2.53 -3.79 -13.05
N PRO A 105 2.84 -4.83 -13.85
CA PRO A 105 3.81 -4.71 -14.95
C PRO A 105 3.49 -3.60 -15.96
N ASP A 106 2.20 -3.39 -16.24
CA ASP A 106 1.70 -2.38 -17.16
C ASP A 106 1.52 -0.98 -16.50
N LYS A 107 1.82 -0.86 -15.21
CA LYS A 107 1.68 0.34 -14.37
C LYS A 107 0.26 0.91 -14.36
N SER A 108 -0.73 0.09 -14.69
CA SER A 108 -2.13 0.49 -14.64
C SER A 108 -2.74 0.37 -13.24
N MET A 109 -2.03 -0.29 -12.31
CA MET A 109 -2.46 -0.47 -10.93
C MET A 109 -1.25 -0.32 -9.99
N GLY A 110 -1.51 0.23 -8.82
CA GLY A 110 -0.50 0.35 -7.77
C GLY A 110 -1.12 0.42 -6.38
N ALA A 111 -0.35 -0.03 -5.41
CA ALA A 111 -0.68 0.01 -4.00
C ALA A 111 0.55 0.40 -3.20
N SER A 112 0.40 1.27 -2.21
CA SER A 112 1.53 1.82 -1.47
C SER A 112 1.23 1.91 0.01
N TYR A 113 2.29 1.80 0.81
CA TYR A 113 2.30 2.19 2.20
C TYR A 113 3.45 3.15 2.41
N GLY A 114 3.21 4.20 3.19
CA GLY A 114 4.27 5.07 3.65
C GLY A 114 3.98 5.59 5.04
N ILE A 115 5.04 5.86 5.79
CA ILE A 115 4.96 6.59 7.04
C ILE A 115 6.06 7.65 7.05
N ALA A 116 5.72 8.88 7.40
CA ALA A 116 6.67 9.99 7.37
C ALA A 116 6.40 10.99 8.50
N GLY A 117 7.47 11.55 9.05
CA GLY A 117 7.42 12.78 9.84
C GLY A 117 7.32 13.98 8.89
N VAL A 118 6.26 14.76 9.03
CA VAL A 118 5.98 15.94 8.21
C VAL A 118 6.21 17.18 9.06
N THR A 119 7.11 18.04 8.60
CA THR A 119 7.27 19.39 9.12
C THR A 119 6.46 20.35 8.24
N GLY A 120 5.25 20.63 8.68
CA GLY A 120 4.21 21.32 7.92
C GLY A 120 3.71 22.56 8.65
N GLY A 121 4.53 23.60 8.71
CA GLY A 121 4.01 24.96 8.88
C GLY A 121 3.47 25.51 7.55
N ALA A 122 2.64 26.56 7.61
CA ALA A 122 2.11 27.26 6.42
C ALA A 122 3.20 27.64 5.39
N TYR A 123 4.44 27.80 5.84
CA TYR A 123 5.61 28.09 5.02
C TYR A 123 5.92 27.04 3.94
N TYR A 124 5.74 25.74 4.22
CA TYR A 124 5.99 24.67 3.24
C TYR A 124 4.70 24.23 2.50
N GLY A 125 3.55 24.81 2.88
CA GLY A 125 2.24 24.46 2.34
C GLY A 125 1.85 23.01 2.60
N MET A 126 2.33 22.41 3.69
CA MET A 126 1.99 21.03 4.12
C MET A 126 1.18 21.06 5.42
N SER A 127 0.33 22.09 5.55
CA SER A 127 -0.42 22.39 6.77
C SER A 127 -1.47 21.33 7.08
N THR A 128 -1.95 20.61 6.06
CA THR A 128 -2.89 19.50 6.20
C THR A 128 -2.30 18.20 5.64
N PRO A 129 -2.79 17.03 6.12
CA PRO A 129 -2.43 15.73 5.54
C PRO A 129 -2.71 15.66 4.03
N GLU A 130 -3.83 16.23 3.58
CA GLU A 130 -4.18 16.32 2.17
C GLU A 130 -3.16 17.13 1.36
N ASP A 131 -2.68 18.26 1.88
CA ASP A 131 -1.66 19.05 1.20
C ASP A 131 -0.35 18.25 1.03
N TYR A 132 0.03 17.51 2.08
CA TYR A 132 1.19 16.61 2.03
C TYR A 132 0.99 15.51 0.99
N ILE A 133 -0.15 14.83 0.99
CA ILE A 133 -0.48 13.77 0.02
C ILE A 133 -0.43 14.33 -1.40
N GLN A 134 -1.04 15.51 -1.64
CA GLN A 134 -1.04 16.15 -2.94
C GLN A 134 0.38 16.45 -3.44
N LYS A 135 1.24 17.04 -2.60
CA LYS A 135 2.64 17.32 -2.96
C LYS A 135 3.46 16.06 -3.19
N MET A 136 3.27 15.04 -2.37
CA MET A 136 3.94 13.76 -2.51
C MET A 136 3.54 13.10 -3.84
N MET A 137 2.25 13.08 -4.16
CA MET A 137 1.76 12.52 -5.43
C MET A 137 2.25 13.33 -6.64
N GLN A 138 2.30 14.66 -6.53
CA GLN A 138 2.89 15.51 -7.55
C GLN A 138 4.38 15.22 -7.77
N ALA A 139 5.15 15.02 -6.70
CA ALA A 139 6.56 14.64 -6.80
C ALA A 139 6.75 13.27 -7.46
N ALA A 140 5.78 12.37 -7.34
CA ALA A 140 5.73 11.08 -8.05
C ALA A 140 5.25 11.21 -9.52
N GLY A 141 5.00 12.41 -10.02
CA GLY A 141 4.54 12.66 -11.39
C GLY A 141 3.02 12.51 -11.58
N ILE A 142 2.25 12.42 -10.49
CA ILE A 142 0.79 12.39 -10.51
C ILE A 142 0.26 13.81 -10.36
N ASN A 143 -0.34 14.34 -11.42
CA ASN A 143 -0.79 15.72 -11.52
C ASN A 143 -2.32 15.83 -11.38
N GLY A 144 -2.80 17.05 -11.06
CA GLY A 144 -4.24 17.32 -11.02
C GLY A 144 -4.98 16.49 -9.98
N LEU A 145 -4.36 16.23 -8.82
CA LEU A 145 -5.00 15.47 -7.76
C LEU A 145 -6.22 16.22 -7.22
N GLU A 146 -7.36 15.56 -7.26
CA GLU A 146 -8.62 16.04 -6.72
C GLU A 146 -9.20 14.98 -5.79
N PHE A 147 -9.37 15.32 -4.51
CA PHE A 147 -10.10 14.45 -3.59
C PHE A 147 -11.61 14.57 -3.83
N GLU A 148 -12.31 13.44 -3.83
CA GLU A 148 -13.76 13.41 -3.86
C GLU A 148 -14.32 14.02 -2.55
N ASN A 149 -15.52 14.64 -2.64
CA ASN A 149 -16.15 15.37 -1.52
C ASN A 149 -16.53 14.49 -0.31
N LYS A 150 -16.46 13.17 -0.44
CA LYS A 150 -16.81 12.23 0.62
C LYS A 150 -15.57 11.83 1.40
N THR A 151 -15.50 12.30 2.63
CA THR A 151 -14.57 11.79 3.65
C THR A 151 -15.26 10.71 4.48
N ARG A 152 -14.59 9.59 4.71
CA ARG A 152 -15.06 8.53 5.62
C ARG A 152 -14.05 8.34 6.74
N GLN A 153 -14.54 8.13 7.95
CA GLN A 153 -13.73 7.72 9.09
C GLN A 153 -13.84 6.20 9.24
N VAL A 154 -12.70 5.53 9.34
CA VAL A 154 -12.60 4.07 9.48
C VAL A 154 -11.59 3.79 10.59
N ASP A 155 -12.08 3.49 11.80
CA ASP A 155 -11.26 3.09 12.95
C ASP A 155 -10.03 3.99 13.22
N GLY A 156 -10.25 5.31 13.23
CA GLY A 156 -9.19 6.30 13.48
C GLY A 156 -8.36 6.67 12.25
N TYR A 157 -8.70 6.14 11.07
CA TYR A 157 -8.16 6.55 9.79
C TYR A 157 -9.17 7.40 9.01
N THR A 158 -8.64 8.34 8.26
CA THR A 158 -9.37 9.08 7.24
C THR A 158 -9.22 8.37 5.90
N LEU A 159 -10.34 7.98 5.30
CA LEU A 159 -10.42 7.47 3.93
C LEU A 159 -10.95 8.57 3.00
N ARG A 160 -10.18 8.86 1.95
CA ARG A 160 -10.53 9.76 0.84
C ARG A 160 -10.39 9.02 -0.48
N TYR A 161 -11.35 9.18 -1.37
CA TYR A 161 -11.18 8.81 -2.77
C TYR A 161 -10.61 10.00 -3.53
N TRP A 162 -9.84 9.74 -4.58
CA TRP A 162 -9.24 10.80 -5.39
C TRP A 162 -9.21 10.42 -6.87
N ARG A 163 -9.05 11.45 -7.70
CA ARG A 163 -8.81 11.37 -9.13
C ARG A 163 -7.57 12.19 -9.47
N ALA A 164 -6.83 11.76 -10.48
CA ALA A 164 -5.63 12.45 -10.93
C ALA A 164 -5.27 12.03 -12.36
N GLU A 165 -4.19 12.61 -12.88
CA GLU A 165 -3.59 12.20 -14.15
C GLU A 165 -2.11 11.82 -13.95
N SER A 166 -1.67 10.75 -14.61
CA SER A 166 -0.25 10.42 -14.73
C SER A 166 0.07 9.99 -16.15
N GLN A 167 1.07 10.62 -16.76
CA GLN A 167 1.53 10.29 -18.12
C GLN A 167 0.40 10.21 -19.17
N GLY A 168 -0.57 11.13 -19.11
CA GLY A 168 -1.72 11.18 -20.01
C GLY A 168 -2.82 10.13 -19.72
N LYS A 169 -2.69 9.35 -18.65
CA LYS A 169 -3.71 8.41 -18.19
C LYS A 169 -4.48 8.99 -17.00
N GLN A 170 -5.79 8.87 -17.07
CA GLN A 170 -6.67 9.21 -15.94
C GLN A 170 -6.59 8.11 -14.89
N LEU A 171 -6.36 8.51 -13.65
CA LEU A 171 -6.26 7.63 -12.49
C LEU A 171 -7.44 7.84 -11.55
N ARG A 172 -7.82 6.77 -10.87
CA ARG A 172 -8.71 6.81 -9.73
C ARG A 172 -8.11 6.00 -8.59
N GLY A 173 -8.25 6.49 -7.37
CA GLY A 173 -7.62 5.87 -6.23
C GLY A 173 -8.25 6.23 -4.91
N PHE A 174 -7.61 5.74 -3.86
CA PHE A 174 -7.92 6.07 -2.49
C PHE A 174 -6.67 6.44 -1.70
N ALA A 175 -6.87 7.21 -0.64
CA ALA A 175 -5.91 7.50 0.40
C ALA A 175 -6.56 7.14 1.73
N LEU A 176 -5.96 6.20 2.44
CA LEU A 176 -6.33 5.82 3.79
C LEU A 176 -5.19 6.19 4.72
N TYR A 177 -5.40 7.16 5.61
CA TYR A 177 -4.31 7.67 6.42
C TYR A 177 -4.71 7.97 7.85
N ALA A 178 -3.74 7.86 8.76
CA ALA A 178 -3.84 8.29 10.15
C ALA A 178 -2.74 9.31 10.44
N VAL A 179 -3.06 10.25 11.32
CA VAL A 179 -2.14 11.33 11.72
C VAL A 179 -1.87 11.22 13.22
N PHE A 180 -0.60 11.29 13.59
CA PHE A 180 -0.15 11.26 14.97
C PHE A 180 0.49 12.59 15.32
N ASN A 181 -0.02 13.20 16.38
CA ASN A 181 0.52 14.45 16.89
C ASN A 181 1.89 14.22 17.54
N THR A 182 2.82 15.15 17.31
CA THR A 182 4.19 15.12 17.84
C THR A 182 4.39 16.04 19.05
N GLY A 183 3.38 16.83 19.42
CA GLY A 183 3.44 17.84 20.48
C GLY A 183 3.85 19.23 19.98
N ASP A 184 4.51 19.34 18.82
CA ASP A 184 4.74 20.61 18.12
C ASP A 184 3.61 20.85 17.10
N PRO A 185 2.93 22.02 17.15
CA PRO A 185 1.80 22.34 16.27
C PRO A 185 2.16 22.40 14.77
N ASN A 186 3.45 22.46 14.41
CA ASN A 186 3.91 22.50 13.02
C ASN A 186 4.42 21.15 12.52
N THR A 187 4.32 20.09 13.33
CA THR A 187 4.81 18.77 12.95
C THR A 187 3.80 17.67 13.28
N TYR A 188 3.68 16.72 12.37
CA TYR A 188 2.87 15.53 12.58
C TYR A 188 3.53 14.33 11.92
N ILE A 189 3.17 13.12 12.35
CA ILE A 189 3.51 11.90 11.63
C ILE A 189 2.27 11.47 10.87
N ILE A 190 2.41 11.10 9.60
CA ILE A 190 1.35 10.52 8.80
C ILE A 190 1.71 9.07 8.46
N ALA A 191 0.82 8.14 8.73
CA ALA A 191 0.83 6.80 8.17
C ALA A 191 -0.23 6.74 7.07
N LEU A 192 0.16 6.38 5.86
CA LEU A 192 -0.60 6.52 4.64
C LEU A 192 -0.58 5.20 3.88
N ARG A 193 -1.76 4.78 3.42
CA ARG A 193 -1.93 3.73 2.42
C ARG A 193 -2.61 4.33 1.21
N LEU A 194 -2.09 4.01 0.04
CA LEU A 194 -2.64 4.43 -1.25
C LEU A 194 -2.94 3.20 -2.07
N GLY A 195 -3.96 3.28 -2.90
CA GLY A 195 -4.14 2.38 -4.00
C GLY A 195 -4.77 3.11 -5.16
N SER A 196 -4.38 2.74 -6.37
CA SER A 196 -4.83 3.41 -7.58
C SER A 196 -4.89 2.47 -8.77
N THR A 197 -5.82 2.77 -9.67
CA THR A 197 -5.90 2.14 -10.97
C THR A 197 -6.02 3.21 -12.05
N GLU A 198 -5.82 2.84 -13.31
CA GLU A 198 -6.43 3.56 -14.42
C GLU A 198 -7.94 3.66 -14.19
N ALA A 199 -8.52 4.83 -14.47
CA ALA A 199 -9.91 5.14 -14.11
C ALA A 199 -10.92 4.17 -14.75
N SER A 200 -10.61 3.65 -15.94
CA SER A 200 -11.42 2.65 -16.66
C SER A 200 -11.49 1.29 -15.96
N LYS A 201 -10.48 0.95 -15.15
CA LYS A 201 -10.39 -0.34 -14.43
C LYS A 201 -10.94 -0.27 -13.01
N TRP A 202 -11.27 0.93 -12.51
CA TRP A 202 -11.53 1.16 -11.10
C TRP A 202 -12.64 0.27 -10.53
N GLU A 203 -13.81 0.17 -11.18
CA GLU A 203 -14.92 -0.59 -10.59
C GLU A 203 -14.65 -2.09 -10.51
N GLU A 204 -13.81 -2.63 -11.40
CA GLU A 204 -13.44 -4.04 -11.45
C GLU A 204 -12.22 -4.36 -10.57
N GLN A 205 -11.25 -3.45 -10.50
CA GLN A 205 -9.91 -3.71 -9.95
C GLN A 205 -9.61 -2.94 -8.66
N LYS A 206 -10.53 -2.08 -8.17
CA LYS A 206 -10.29 -1.31 -6.95
C LYS A 206 -9.95 -2.21 -5.76
N ASN A 207 -10.60 -3.36 -5.62
CA ASN A 207 -10.41 -4.21 -4.44
C ASN A 207 -8.98 -4.78 -4.39
N VAL A 208 -8.43 -5.19 -5.54
CA VAL A 208 -7.02 -5.62 -5.66
C VAL A 208 -6.06 -4.61 -5.09
N VAL A 209 -6.21 -3.32 -5.44
CA VAL A 209 -5.31 -2.27 -4.94
C VAL A 209 -5.58 -1.92 -3.47
N TYR A 210 -6.81 -2.14 -2.97
CA TYR A 210 -7.11 -2.02 -1.55
C TYR A 210 -6.44 -3.11 -0.74
N ASP A 211 -6.60 -4.35 -1.14
CA ASP A 211 -6.06 -5.52 -0.44
C ASP A 211 -4.54 -5.54 -0.52
N ALA A 212 -3.97 -5.24 -1.69
CA ALA A 212 -2.55 -5.05 -1.83
C ALA A 212 -2.02 -3.99 -0.85
N ALA A 213 -2.65 -2.81 -0.76
CA ALA A 213 -2.22 -1.77 0.18
C ALA A 213 -2.44 -2.14 1.65
N ALA A 214 -3.56 -2.82 1.94
CA ALA A 214 -3.93 -3.26 3.27
C ALA A 214 -3.05 -4.41 3.78
N SER A 215 -2.48 -5.21 2.88
CA SER A 215 -1.58 -6.33 3.20
C SER A 215 -0.17 -5.87 3.58
N ILE A 216 0.23 -4.64 3.21
CA ILE A 216 1.59 -4.16 3.46
C ILE A 216 1.83 -4.03 4.98
N ARG A 217 2.79 -4.79 5.47
CA ARG A 217 3.31 -4.77 6.84
C ARG A 217 4.77 -4.38 6.79
N CYS A 218 5.17 -3.43 7.61
CA CYS A 218 6.57 -3.00 7.75
C CYS A 218 6.91 -2.97 9.23
N THR A 219 8.09 -3.47 9.59
CA THR A 219 8.50 -3.63 11.00
C THR A 219 9.51 -2.59 11.47
N LYS A 220 9.73 -1.52 10.69
CA LYS A 220 10.76 -0.52 10.96
C LYS A 220 10.26 0.64 11.82
N HIS A 221 11.11 1.08 12.74
CA HIS A 221 10.87 2.26 13.57
C HIS A 221 11.33 3.54 12.85
N LEU A 222 10.53 4.60 12.96
CA LEU A 222 10.98 5.96 12.61
C LEU A 222 11.94 6.48 13.68
N PHE A 223 13.07 7.03 13.25
CA PHE A 223 14.04 7.62 14.16
C PHE A 223 13.93 9.15 14.11
N PRO A 224 13.79 9.85 15.26
CA PRO A 224 13.83 11.30 15.26
C PRO A 224 15.15 11.79 14.65
N ALA A 225 15.07 12.89 13.91
CA ALA A 225 16.23 13.56 13.35
C ALA A 225 17.02 14.22 14.49
N GLN A 226 17.98 13.46 15.05
CA GLN A 226 18.88 13.78 16.16
C GLN A 226 18.28 13.81 17.56
N GLU A 227 18.50 12.72 18.31
CA GLU A 227 19.16 12.82 19.61
C GLU A 227 20.21 11.70 19.68
N ASN A 228 21.37 11.99 20.28
CA ASN A 228 22.39 10.99 20.66
C ASN A 228 21.85 10.08 21.77
N SER A 229 20.79 9.32 21.49
CA SER A 229 20.22 8.36 22.42
C SER A 229 20.72 6.97 22.05
N THR A 230 21.67 6.45 22.82
CA THR A 230 22.15 5.06 22.81
C THR A 230 21.13 4.08 23.38
N ARG A 231 19.83 4.43 23.41
CA ARG A 231 18.79 3.63 24.02
C ARG A 231 17.98 2.97 22.91
N GLU A 232 18.13 1.64 22.78
CA GLU A 232 17.23 0.82 21.97
C GLU A 232 15.78 1.10 22.41
N PRO A 233 14.89 1.49 21.48
CA PRO A 233 13.48 1.61 21.81
C PRO A 233 12.94 0.22 22.11
N LYS A 234 12.41 0.01 23.31
CA LYS A 234 11.63 -1.19 23.61
C LYS A 234 10.33 -1.10 22.82
N GLY A 235 10.08 -2.10 21.95
CA GLY A 235 8.81 -2.26 21.24
C GLY A 235 7.64 -2.09 22.21
N SER A 236 6.73 -1.19 21.88
CA SER A 236 5.59 -0.86 22.74
C SER A 236 4.34 -1.59 22.24
N SER A 237 3.33 -1.73 23.10
CA SER A 237 2.02 -2.32 22.81
C SER A 237 1.25 -1.69 21.63
N LYS A 238 1.83 -0.70 20.92
CA LYS A 238 1.31 -0.13 19.68
C LYS A 238 1.54 -1.03 18.46
N ASP A 239 2.50 -1.93 18.49
CA ASP A 239 2.71 -2.90 17.40
C ASP A 239 1.52 -3.89 17.33
N GLN A 240 0.91 -4.21 18.49
CA GLN A 240 -0.35 -4.97 18.56
C GLN A 240 -1.56 -4.18 18.03
N ILE A 241 -1.53 -2.85 18.06
CA ILE A 241 -2.63 -2.01 17.58
C ILE A 241 -2.72 -2.06 16.05
N GLU A 242 -1.58 -2.11 15.32
CA GLU A 242 -1.58 -2.28 13.86
C GLU A 242 -2.15 -3.64 13.44
N GLU A 243 -1.86 -4.70 14.20
CA GLU A 243 -2.33 -6.06 13.97
C GLU A 243 -3.85 -6.20 14.23
N ASP A 244 -4.34 -5.67 15.36
CA ASP A 244 -5.75 -5.70 15.74
C ASP A 244 -6.63 -4.81 14.83
N LEU A 245 -6.06 -3.71 14.29
CA LEU A 245 -6.74 -2.81 13.36
C LEU A 245 -6.74 -3.34 11.91
N SER A 246 -5.75 -4.14 11.51
CA SER A 246 -5.78 -4.91 10.26
C SER A 246 -7.00 -5.84 10.23
N ASN A 247 -7.30 -6.49 11.35
CA ASN A 247 -8.42 -7.41 11.51
C ASN A 247 -9.80 -6.72 11.45
N LYS A 248 -9.90 -5.45 11.88
CA LYS A 248 -11.16 -4.67 11.81
C LYS A 248 -11.35 -3.99 10.45
N ARG A 249 -10.26 -3.53 9.81
CA ARG A 249 -10.24 -3.03 8.43
C ARG A 249 -10.68 -4.09 7.40
N ARG A 250 -10.41 -5.36 7.71
CA ARG A 250 -10.80 -6.58 6.96
C ARG A 250 -12.32 -6.75 6.80
N GLU A 251 -13.11 -6.28 7.76
CA GLU A 251 -14.58 -6.44 7.75
C GLU A 251 -15.29 -5.23 7.14
N ALA A 252 -14.67 -4.05 7.15
CA ALA A 252 -15.32 -2.78 6.84
C ALA A 252 -15.28 -2.32 5.37
N THR A 253 -14.49 -2.96 4.50
CA THR A 253 -14.10 -2.32 3.24
C THR A 253 -14.36 -3.21 2.00
N MET A 254 -15.53 -2.99 1.36
CA MET A 254 -15.75 -3.01 -0.12
C MET A 254 -16.18 -4.28 -0.87
N GLY A 255 -16.71 -5.29 -0.20
CA GLY A 255 -17.43 -6.35 -0.91
C GLY A 255 -16.65 -7.65 -1.10
N PHE A 256 -15.42 -7.71 -0.59
CA PHE A 256 -14.45 -8.80 -0.72
C PHE A 256 -13.78 -9.05 0.64
N GLN A 257 -13.18 -10.23 0.80
CA GLN A 257 -12.55 -10.69 2.03
C GLN A 257 -11.27 -11.47 1.71
N ASN A 258 -10.18 -11.12 2.40
CA ASN A 258 -8.91 -11.85 2.33
C ASN A 258 -9.06 -13.20 3.03
N VAL A 259 -8.61 -14.28 2.37
CA VAL A 259 -8.69 -15.65 2.89
C VAL A 259 -7.44 -16.44 2.53
N TYR A 260 -7.06 -17.38 3.39
CA TYR A 260 -5.93 -18.27 3.16
C TYR A 260 -6.21 -19.73 3.46
N SER A 261 -5.47 -20.61 2.81
CA SER A 261 -5.50 -22.04 3.09
C SER A 261 -4.73 -22.33 4.38
N PRO A 262 -5.36 -22.96 5.38
CA PRO A 262 -4.64 -23.37 6.60
C PRO A 262 -3.62 -24.48 6.34
N THR A 263 -3.77 -25.26 5.26
CA THR A 263 -2.83 -26.34 4.93
C THR A 263 -1.66 -25.90 4.06
N THR A 264 -1.86 -24.99 3.09
CA THR A 264 -0.80 -24.57 2.16
C THR A 264 -0.28 -23.16 2.38
N GLY A 265 -1.02 -22.32 3.11
CA GLY A 265 -0.70 -20.89 3.25
C GLY A 265 -0.96 -20.05 2.00
N GLU A 266 -1.51 -20.65 0.93
CA GLU A 266 -1.94 -19.92 -0.27
C GLU A 266 -3.03 -18.91 0.10
N HIS A 267 -3.04 -17.76 -0.58
CA HIS A 267 -3.85 -16.61 -0.20
C HIS A 267 -4.60 -16.03 -1.39
N TRP A 268 -5.87 -15.66 -1.14
CA TRP A 268 -6.80 -15.12 -2.12
C TRP A 268 -7.54 -13.90 -1.58
N GLU A 269 -7.83 -12.96 -2.47
CA GLU A 269 -8.91 -11.99 -2.29
C GLU A 269 -10.22 -12.61 -2.82
N ALA A 270 -11.17 -12.90 -1.93
CA ALA A 270 -12.43 -13.58 -2.28
C ALA A 270 -13.61 -12.62 -2.27
N SER A 271 -14.50 -12.68 -3.26
CA SER A 271 -15.72 -11.85 -3.27
C SER A 271 -16.70 -12.30 -2.20
N TYR A 272 -17.49 -11.41 -1.58
CA TYR A 272 -18.62 -11.86 -0.74
C TYR A 272 -19.65 -12.67 -1.54
N SER A 273 -19.66 -12.56 -2.87
CA SER A 273 -20.46 -13.48 -3.70
C SER A 273 -20.00 -14.92 -3.60
N ASP A 274 -18.76 -15.19 -3.20
CA ASP A 274 -18.19 -16.53 -3.11
C ASP A 274 -18.37 -17.11 -1.70
N TYR A 275 -18.91 -16.32 -0.76
CA TYR A 275 -19.24 -16.79 0.58
C TYR A 275 -20.35 -17.84 0.52
N ASN A 276 -20.11 -19.00 1.11
CA ASN A 276 -21.10 -20.06 1.24
C ASN A 276 -21.72 -19.98 2.64
N PRO A 277 -22.98 -19.52 2.80
CA PRO A 277 -23.62 -19.46 4.11
C PRO A 277 -23.94 -20.84 4.69
N THR A 278 -23.98 -21.88 3.85
CA THR A 278 -24.28 -23.27 4.23
C THR A 278 -23.24 -24.23 3.63
N GLY A 279 -21.96 -23.85 3.69
CA GLY A 279 -20.87 -24.68 3.18
C GLY A 279 -20.69 -26.00 3.95
N PRO A 280 -19.90 -26.95 3.42
CA PRO A 280 -19.75 -28.30 3.96
C PRO A 280 -19.24 -28.33 5.41
N ASP A 281 -18.35 -27.40 5.77
CA ASP A 281 -17.80 -27.23 7.13
C ASP A 281 -18.34 -25.95 7.80
N GLY A 282 -19.62 -25.64 7.51
CA GLY A 282 -20.33 -24.46 7.98
C GLY A 282 -20.17 -23.22 7.09
N PRO A 283 -20.62 -22.05 7.56
CA PRO A 283 -20.49 -20.80 6.80
C PRO A 283 -19.02 -20.44 6.54
N GLY A 284 -18.66 -20.06 5.31
CA GLY A 284 -17.30 -19.62 4.97
C GLY A 284 -16.93 -19.68 3.49
N TYR A 285 -15.63 -19.46 3.24
CA TYR A 285 -14.98 -19.58 1.93
C TYR A 285 -14.32 -20.93 1.78
N TYR A 286 -14.30 -21.43 0.54
CA TYR A 286 -13.81 -22.77 0.24
C TYR A 286 -12.92 -22.76 -1.00
N ARG A 287 -11.91 -23.63 -1.00
CA ARG A 287 -11.15 -24.00 -2.19
C ARG A 287 -11.29 -25.49 -2.47
N LYS A 288 -10.93 -25.92 -3.68
CA LYS A 288 -10.88 -27.34 -4.00
C LYS A 288 -9.59 -27.95 -3.47
N VAL A 289 -9.70 -29.14 -2.88
CA VAL A 289 -8.55 -29.94 -2.45
C VAL A 289 -8.64 -31.34 -3.02
N GLY A 290 -7.58 -31.75 -3.73
CA GLY A 290 -7.47 -33.05 -4.37
C GLY A 290 -8.26 -33.15 -5.69
N SER A 291 -7.91 -34.17 -6.48
CA SER A 291 -8.49 -34.42 -7.81
C SER A 291 -9.92 -34.96 -7.79
N VAL A 292 -10.40 -35.45 -6.64
CA VAL A 292 -11.68 -36.18 -6.50
C VAL A 292 -12.81 -35.34 -5.88
N GLY A 293 -12.64 -34.01 -5.78
CA GLY A 293 -13.70 -33.10 -5.35
C GLY A 293 -13.79 -32.87 -3.83
N GLY A 294 -12.66 -32.91 -3.14
CA GLY A 294 -12.58 -32.43 -1.75
C GLY A 294 -12.64 -30.91 -1.70
N TYR A 295 -13.05 -30.38 -0.55
CA TYR A 295 -13.06 -28.94 -0.26
C TYR A 295 -12.27 -28.69 1.02
N GLU A 296 -11.62 -27.53 1.08
CA GLU A 296 -11.05 -27.01 2.32
C GLU A 296 -11.67 -25.66 2.61
N LYS A 297 -12.14 -25.49 3.84
CA LYS A 297 -12.54 -24.20 4.36
C LYS A 297 -11.32 -23.32 4.60
N LEU A 298 -11.38 -22.10 4.08
CA LEU A 298 -10.32 -21.12 4.22
C LEU A 298 -10.49 -20.30 5.51
N ASN A 299 -9.35 -19.92 6.10
CA ASN A 299 -9.32 -18.99 7.21
C ASN A 299 -9.36 -17.56 6.69
N GLU A 300 -10.01 -16.67 7.44
CA GLU A 300 -10.09 -15.25 7.11
C GLU A 300 -8.79 -14.52 7.48
N GLY A 301 -8.37 -13.58 6.64
CA GLY A 301 -7.16 -12.76 6.82
C GLY A 301 -5.95 -13.30 6.05
N PHE A 302 -4.77 -13.02 6.59
CA PHE A 302 -3.48 -13.44 6.02
C PHE A 302 -2.93 -14.62 6.83
N PRO A 303 -2.06 -15.46 6.24
CA PRO A 303 -1.37 -16.52 6.98
C PRO A 303 -0.56 -15.92 8.14
N PRO A 304 -0.45 -16.61 9.29
CA PRO A 304 0.41 -16.21 10.39
C PRO A 304 1.91 -16.25 10.03
#